data_AF-A0A9E1YS33-F1
#
_entry.id   AF-A0A9E1YS33-F1
#
_cell.length_a   1.000
_cell.length_b   1.000
_cell.length_c   1.000
_cell.angle_alpha   90.00
_cell.angle_beta   90.00
_cell.angle_gamma   90.00
#
_symmetry.space_group_name_H-M   'P 1'
#
loop_
_entity.id
_entity.type
_entity.pdbx_description
1 polymer ?
#
loop_
_entity_poly.entity_id
_entity_poly.type
_entity_poly.pdbx_seq_one_letter_code
_entity_poly.pdbx_strand_id
1 'polypeptide(L)' 'MSAFETAEYRERVQRVNANMEAAGIDTLVVLSQAHMSYLTGYEG' A
#
# COMPACT_ATOMS: atom_id res chain seq x y z
N MET A 1 4.30 -13.77 11.58
CA MET A 1 3.20 -14.28 10.74
C MET A 1 2.53 -13.04 10.16
N SER A 2 2.37 -12.92 8.85
CA SER A 2 1.71 -11.73 8.28
C SER A 2 0.23 -11.73 8.64
N ALA A 3 -0.36 -10.55 8.86
CA ALA A 3 -1.78 -10.42 9.20
C ALA A 3 -2.72 -10.86 8.06
N PHE A 4 -2.23 -10.79 6.82
CA PHE A 4 -2.95 -11.16 5.61
C PHE A 4 -2.06 -12.00 4.68
N GLU A 5 -2.66 -12.60 3.67
CA GLU A 5 -1.92 -13.27 2.60
C GLU A 5 -1.19 -12.27 1.70
N THR A 6 -0.07 -12.70 1.11
CA THR A 6 0.72 -11.88 0.18
C THR A 6 -0.11 -11.38 -1.02
N ALA A 7 -1.10 -12.17 -1.47
CA ALA A 7 -1.98 -11.80 -2.57
C ALA A 7 -2.80 -10.53 -2.24
N GLU A 8 -3.27 -10.40 -1.00
CA GLU A 8 -4.07 -9.26 -0.57
C GLU A 8 -3.25 -7.96 -0.56
N TYR A 9 -2.01 -7.99 -0.05
CA TYR A 9 -1.13 -6.82 -0.08
C TYR A 9 -0.85 -6.35 -1.52
N ARG A 10 -0.70 -7.28 -2.47
CA ARG A 10 -0.53 -6.94 -3.90
C ARG A 10 -1.76 -6.23 -4.46
N GLU A 11 -2.96 -6.70 -4.13
CA GLU A 11 -4.21 -6.05 -4.55
C GLU A 11 -4.32 -4.62 -3.97
N ARG A 12 -3.97 -4.44 -2.70
CA ARG A 12 -3.96 -3.12 -2.04
C ARG A 12 -3.02 -2.15 -2.75
N VAL A 13 -1.81 -2.59 -3.10
CA VAL A 13 -0.84 -1.80 -3.85
C VAL A 13 -1.34 -1.47 -5.26
N GLN A 14 -1.93 -2.44 -5.97
CA GLN A 14 -2.51 -2.22 -7.31
C GLN A 14 -3.60 -1.15 -7.28
N ARG A 15 -4.48 -1.17 -6.28
CA ARG A 15 -5.53 -0.15 -6.14
C ARG A 15 -4.94 1.23 -5.87
N VAL A 16 -3.91 1.35 -5.05
CA VAL A 16 -3.23 2.63 -4.82
C VAL A 16 -2.54 3.13 -6.10
N ASN A 17 -1.88 2.25 -6.85
CA ASN A 17 -1.25 2.61 -8.11
C ASN A 17 -2.26 3.12 -9.14
N ALA A 18 -3.43 2.49 -9.26
CA ALA A 18 -4.49 2.97 -10.16
C ALA A 18 -5.00 4.37 -9.77
N ASN A 19 -5.12 4.64 -8.47
CA ASN A 19 -5.48 5.97 -7.98
C ASN A 19 -4.37 7.00 -8.21
N MET A 20 -3.10 6.60 -8.07
CA MET A 20 -1.94 7.44 -8.37
C MET A 20 -1.90 7.82 -9.86
N GLU A 21 -2.15 6.86 -10.75
CA GLU A 21 -2.23 7.07 -12.20
C GLU A 21 -3.35 8.06 -12.55
N ALA A 22 -4.56 7.86 -12.01
CA ALA A 22 -5.69 8.76 -12.23
C ALA A 22 -5.44 10.19 -11.70
N ALA A 23 -4.58 10.33 -10.68
CA ALA A 23 -4.21 11.62 -10.10
C ALA A 23 -2.95 12.26 -10.71
N GLY A 24 -2.28 11.59 -11.66
CA GLY A 24 -1.01 12.06 -12.23
C GLY A 24 0.15 12.08 -11.22
N ILE A 25 0.15 11.14 -10.26
CA ILE A 25 1.17 11.02 -9.22
C ILE A 25 2.15 9.90 -9.60
N ASP A 26 3.40 10.24 -9.88
CA ASP A 26 4.43 9.25 -10.24
C ASP A 26 5.00 8.50 -9.03
N THR A 27 5.01 9.12 -7.85
CA THR A 27 5.61 8.55 -6.64
C THR A 27 4.86 9.00 -5.39
N LEU A 28 4.55 8.06 -4.51
CA LEU A 28 3.89 8.29 -3.22
C LEU A 28 4.84 7.98 -2.06
N VAL A 29 5.15 9.00 -1.26
CA VAL A 29 5.89 8.83 0.01
C VAL A 29 4.89 8.69 1.14
N VAL A 30 4.89 7.53 1.81
CA VAL A 30 3.95 7.21 2.89
C VAL A 30 4.61 7.42 4.24
N LEU A 31 4.12 8.39 5.01
CA LEU A 31 4.66 8.73 6.34
C LEU A 31 3.78 8.25 7.50
N SER A 32 2.52 7.90 7.21
CA SER A 32 1.59 7.37 8.21
C SER A 32 1.90 5.90 8.47
N GLN A 33 2.17 5.55 9.73
CA GLN A 33 2.40 4.16 10.14
C GLN A 33 1.23 3.26 9.74
N ALA A 34 -0.01 3.72 9.93
CA ALA A 34 -1.19 2.94 9.56
C ALA A 34 -1.22 2.60 8.06
N HIS A 35 -0.81 3.54 7.19
CA HIS A 35 -0.74 3.29 5.75
C HIS A 35 0.43 2.38 5.37
N MET A 36 1.56 2.50 6.08
CA MET A 36 2.68 1.56 5.92
C MET A 36 2.25 0.14 6.29
N SER A 37 1.63 -0.06 7.46
CA SER A 37 1.08 -1.35 7.89
C SER A 37 0.08 -1.90 6.89
N TYR A 38 -0.81 -1.04 6.39
CA TYR A 38 -1.82 -1.42 5.42
C TYR A 38 -1.24 -1.95 4.10
N LEU A 39 -0.22 -1.26 3.57
CA LEU A 39 0.36 -1.58 2.26
C LEU A 39 1.44 -2.68 2.34
N THR A 40 2.12 -2.79 3.47
CA THR A 40 3.34 -3.62 3.58
C THR A 40 3.28 -4.69 4.66
N GLY A 41 2.31 -4.60 5.58
CA GLY A 41 2.28 -5.44 6.79
C GLY A 41 3.31 -5.04 7.84
N TYR A 42 3.95 -3.87 7.71
CA TYR A 42 4.87 -3.34 8.73
C TYR A 42 4.15 -3.06 10.05
N GLU A 43 4.63 -3.61 11.16
CA GLU A 43 3.99 -3.43 12.49
C GLU A 43 4.80 -2.55 13.48
N GLY A 44 5.96 -2.03 13.07
CA GLY A 44 6.85 -1.27 13.96
C GLY A 44 8.05 -2.08 14.40
#